data_AF-A0A5U3G6P7-F1
#
_entry.id   AF-A0A5U3G6P7-F1
#
_cell.length_a   1.000
_cell.length_b   1.000
_cell.length_c   1.000
_cell.angle_alpha   90.00
_cell.angle_beta   90.00
_cell.angle_gamma   90.00
#
_symmetry.space_group_name_H-M   'P 1'
#
loop_
_entity.id
_entity.type
_entity.pdbx_description
1 polymer ?
#
loop_
_entity_poly.entity_id
_entity_poly.type
_entity_poly.pdbx_seq_one_letter_code
_entity_poly.pdbx_strand_id
1 'polypeptide(L)'
;AMDTAPKNVRKAAGGEFGWCMLVLAQFAFAEYSRSAATSVTCHTCKGSGRITRTQTTRKVSYPWGKAPYWASKSRAVRPSDWAKWTEVTEIVPAVCEACDGKGTISA
;
A
#
# COMPACT_ATOMS: atom_id res chain seq x y z
N ALA A 1 -19.29 -24.45 15.40
CA ALA A 1 -18.29 -25.53 15.39
C ALA A 1 -18.94 -26.90 15.23
N MET A 2 -19.87 -27.29 16.13
CA MET A 2 -20.49 -28.62 16.09
C MET A 2 -21.35 -28.85 14.83
N ASP A 3 -22.12 -27.86 14.38
CA ASP A 3 -23.03 -27.99 13.23
C ASP A 3 -22.30 -28.10 11.89
N THR A 4 -21.13 -27.47 11.78
CA THR A 4 -20.29 -27.39 10.58
C THR A 4 -19.26 -28.51 10.49
N ALA A 5 -19.14 -29.37 11.52
CA ALA A 5 -18.13 -30.41 11.55
C ALA A 5 -18.41 -31.50 10.47
N PRO A 6 -17.40 -31.90 9.70
CA PRO A 6 -17.58 -32.88 8.64
C PRO A 6 -17.90 -34.28 9.21
N LYS A 7 -18.67 -35.06 8.46
CA LYS A 7 -19.25 -36.34 8.92
C LYS A 7 -18.21 -37.36 9.39
N ASN A 8 -17.04 -37.38 8.75
CA ASN A 8 -15.91 -38.24 9.12
C ASN A 8 -15.36 -37.89 10.51
N VAL A 9 -15.22 -36.61 10.83
CA VAL A 9 -14.76 -36.13 12.14
C VAL A 9 -15.78 -36.47 13.22
N ARG A 10 -17.07 -36.29 12.91
CA ARG A 10 -18.15 -36.64 13.84
C ARG A 10 -18.20 -38.15 14.13
N LYS A 11 -17.95 -38.98 13.12
CA LYS A 11 -17.86 -40.45 13.27
C LYS A 11 -16.62 -40.90 14.05
N ALA A 12 -15.47 -40.27 13.82
CA ALA A 12 -14.22 -40.61 14.47
C ALA A 12 -14.19 -40.21 15.96
N ALA A 13 -14.75 -39.05 16.30
CA ALA A 13 -14.75 -38.55 17.67
C ALA A 13 -15.79 -39.23 18.58
N GLY A 14 -16.84 -39.83 18.00
CA GLY A 14 -17.81 -40.62 18.75
C GLY A 14 -18.48 -39.84 19.90
N GLY A 15 -18.51 -40.44 21.09
CA GLY A 15 -19.09 -39.83 22.30
C GLY A 15 -18.33 -38.59 22.79
N GLU A 16 -17.05 -38.47 22.46
CA GLU A 16 -16.17 -37.38 22.88
C GLU A 16 -16.23 -36.17 21.93
N PHE A 17 -17.10 -36.20 20.91
CA PHE A 17 -17.20 -35.17 19.88
C PHE A 17 -17.35 -33.74 20.44
N GLY A 18 -18.13 -33.56 21.51
CA GLY A 18 -18.27 -32.26 22.16
C GLY A 18 -16.96 -31.74 22.74
N TRP A 19 -16.18 -32.61 23.38
CA TRP A 19 -14.88 -32.27 23.96
C TRP A 19 -13.83 -32.01 22.88
N CYS A 20 -13.79 -32.83 21.81
CA CYS A 20 -12.91 -32.59 20.66
C CYS A 20 -13.19 -31.23 20.00
N MET A 21 -14.47 -30.87 19.83
CA MET A 21 -14.85 -29.58 19.24
C MET A 21 -14.48 -28.40 20.15
N LEU A 22 -14.56 -28.56 21.48
CA LEU A 22 -14.13 -27.56 22.44
C LEU A 22 -12.62 -27.28 22.31
N VAL A 23 -11.79 -28.33 22.28
CA VAL A 23 -10.34 -28.21 22.14
C VAL A 23 -9.96 -27.56 20.81
N LEU A 24 -10.60 -27.97 19.70
CA LEU A 24 -10.38 -27.34 18.40
C LEU A 24 -10.76 -25.86 18.38
N ALA A 25 -11.88 -25.49 19.01
CA ALA A 25 -12.30 -24.09 19.10
C ALA A 25 -11.33 -23.25 19.93
N GLN A 26 -10.83 -23.78 21.06
CA GLN A 26 -9.81 -23.11 21.87
C GLN A 26 -8.51 -22.91 21.10
N PHE A 27 -8.05 -23.94 20.38
CA PHE A 27 -6.83 -23.86 19.59
C PHE A 27 -6.99 -22.84 18.46
N ALA A 28 -8.10 -22.89 17.72
CA ALA A 28 -8.39 -21.94 16.64
C ALA A 28 -8.50 -20.50 17.15
N PHE A 29 -9.13 -20.27 18.30
CA PHE A 29 -9.20 -18.94 18.90
C PHE A 29 -7.83 -18.43 19.36
N ALA A 30 -7.00 -19.30 19.95
CA ALA A 30 -5.64 -18.95 20.35
C ALA A 30 -4.74 -18.67 19.13
N GLU A 31 -4.88 -19.46 18.06
CA GLU A 31 -4.18 -19.26 16.78
C GLU A 31 -4.60 -17.94 16.13
N TYR A 32 -5.89 -17.66 16.05
CA TYR A 32 -6.39 -16.39 15.51
C TYR A 32 -5.92 -15.19 16.34
N SER A 33 -6.03 -15.27 17.67
CA SER A 33 -5.58 -14.20 18.57
C SER A 33 -4.07 -13.97 18.48
N ARG A 34 -3.29 -15.04 18.34
CA ARG A 34 -1.84 -14.97 18.12
C ARG A 34 -1.52 -14.35 16.77
N SER A 35 -2.10 -14.85 15.69
CA SER A 35 -1.88 -14.34 14.33
C SER A 35 -2.27 -12.87 14.19
N ALA A 36 -3.41 -12.47 14.77
CA ALA A 36 -3.84 -11.07 14.83
C ALA A 36 -2.90 -10.18 15.67
N ALA A 37 -2.24 -10.73 16.69
CA ALA A 37 -1.26 -10.00 17.50
C ALA A 37 0.16 -10.02 16.89
N THR A 38 0.48 -10.97 16.02
CA THR A 38 1.77 -11.05 15.35
C THR A 38 1.79 -10.15 14.13
N SER A 39 2.35 -8.95 14.30
CA SER A 39 2.75 -8.11 13.19
C SER A 39 4.24 -8.30 12.91
N VAL A 40 4.61 -8.61 11.67
CA VAL A 40 6.00 -8.59 11.23
C VAL A 40 6.34 -7.24 10.63
N THR A 41 7.58 -6.79 10.77
CA THR A 41 8.06 -5.61 10.04
C THR A 41 8.04 -5.89 8.55
N CYS A 42 7.49 -4.95 7.77
CA CYS A 42 7.40 -5.12 6.33
C CYS A 42 8.82 -5.23 5.73
N HIS A 43 9.11 -6.34 5.05
CA HIS A 43 10.42 -6.60 4.47
C HIS A 43 10.74 -5.66 3.30
N THR A 44 9.72 -5.22 2.57
CA THR A 44 9.88 -4.35 1.39
C THR A 44 10.33 -2.94 1.78
N CYS A 45 9.71 -2.34 2.79
CA CYS A 45 10.07 -0.99 3.25
C CYS A 45 10.91 -1.00 4.54
N LYS A 46 11.26 -2.18 5.07
CA LYS A 46 12.01 -2.36 6.32
C LYS A 46 11.42 -1.55 7.49
N GLY A 47 10.09 -1.49 7.59
CA GLY A 47 9.41 -0.74 8.65
C GLY A 47 9.15 0.74 8.36
N SER A 48 9.67 1.32 7.28
CA SER A 48 9.51 2.77 7.01
C SER A 48 8.12 3.19 6.51
N GLY A 49 7.31 2.23 6.03
CA GLY A 49 6.03 2.47 5.35
C GLY A 49 6.17 3.13 3.97
N ARG A 50 7.38 3.47 3.53
CA ARG A 50 7.62 4.20 2.28
C ARG A 50 8.68 3.52 1.42
N ILE A 51 8.49 3.58 0.11
CA ILE A 51 9.46 3.16 -0.90
C ILE A 51 9.80 4.35 -1.80
N THR A 52 10.93 4.30 -2.48
CA THR A 52 11.28 5.31 -3.47
C THR A 52 10.72 4.91 -4.82
N ARG A 53 10.05 5.86 -5.49
CA ARG A 53 9.55 5.70 -6.86
C ARG A 53 10.13 6.79 -7.74
N THR A 54 10.53 6.41 -8.94
CA THR A 54 10.94 7.35 -9.98
C THR A 54 9.70 7.97 -10.61
N GLN A 55 9.55 9.29 -10.53
CA GLN A 55 8.46 10.04 -11.13
C GLN A 55 9.04 11.10 -12.08
N THR A 56 8.62 11.03 -13.35
CA THR A 56 8.92 12.07 -14.33
C THR A 56 7.86 13.15 -14.24
N THR A 57 8.27 14.36 -13.84
CA THR A 57 7.38 15.53 -13.76
C THR A 57 7.81 16.58 -14.76
N ARG A 58 6.85 17.16 -15.48
CA ARG A 58 7.10 18.27 -16.39
C ARG A 58 7.08 19.58 -15.62
N LYS A 59 8.25 20.23 -15.50
CA LYS A 59 8.39 21.53 -14.84
C LYS A 59 8.46 22.64 -15.89
N VAL A 60 7.80 23.76 -15.61
CA VAL A 60 7.89 24.98 -16.42
C VAL A 60 8.83 25.95 -15.73
N SER A 61 9.86 26.39 -16.45
CA SER A 61 10.76 27.46 -16.02
C SER A 61 10.74 28.61 -17.03
N TYR A 62 11.19 29.78 -16.60
CA TYR A 62 11.25 30.99 -17.40
C TYR A 62 12.68 31.54 -17.37
N PRO A 63 13.62 30.94 -18.14
CA PRO A 63 15.04 31.24 -18.06
C PRO A 63 15.37 32.72 -18.30
N TRP A 64 14.55 33.38 -19.12
CA TRP A 64 14.70 34.80 -19.49
C TRP A 64 13.63 35.70 -18.86
N GLY A 65 12.95 35.23 -17.80
CA GLY A 65 11.86 35.93 -17.15
C GLY A 65 10.48 35.66 -17.74
N LYS A 66 9.44 36.20 -17.09
CA LYS A 66 8.05 36.07 -17.53
C LYS A 66 7.82 36.83 -18.83
N ALA A 67 6.84 36.38 -19.61
CA ALA A 67 6.45 37.06 -20.83
C ALA A 67 6.02 38.51 -20.55
N PRO A 68 6.50 39.50 -21.32
CA PRO A 68 6.07 40.88 -21.20
C PRO A 68 4.60 41.04 -21.64
N TYR A 69 3.90 42.04 -21.09
CA TYR A 69 2.45 42.19 -21.28
C TYR A 69 2.02 42.27 -22.76
N TRP A 70 2.84 42.86 -23.63
CA TRP A 70 2.54 43.03 -25.04
C TRP A 70 2.58 41.72 -25.84
N ALA A 71 3.25 40.67 -25.33
CA ALA A 71 3.35 39.38 -26.02
C ALA A 71 1.96 38.75 -26.24
N SER A 72 1.01 39.01 -25.33
CA SER A 72 -0.38 38.57 -25.47
C SER A 72 -1.15 39.24 -26.61
N LYS A 73 -0.70 40.41 -27.06
CA LYS A 73 -1.32 41.22 -28.14
C LYS A 73 -0.60 41.07 -29.47
N SER A 74 0.48 40.30 -29.50
CA SER A 74 1.30 40.09 -30.69
C SER A 74 0.77 38.90 -31.51
N ARG A 75 0.91 38.96 -32.83
CA ARG A 75 0.60 37.84 -33.72
C ARG A 75 1.82 36.96 -34.04
N ALA A 76 3.03 37.47 -33.79
CA ALA A 76 4.29 36.81 -34.11
C ALA A 76 4.83 35.93 -32.96
N VAL A 77 4.63 36.35 -31.72
CA VAL A 77 5.09 35.66 -30.51
C VAL A 77 3.96 35.51 -29.51
N ARG A 78 4.02 34.46 -28.68
CA ARG A 78 3.04 34.13 -27.66
C ARG A 78 3.70 34.11 -26.28
N PRO A 79 2.97 34.40 -25.19
CA PRO A 79 3.52 34.28 -23.84
C PRO A 79 4.11 32.90 -23.52
N SER A 80 3.63 31.84 -24.19
CA SER A 80 4.15 30.47 -24.08
C SER A 80 5.58 30.31 -24.58
N ASP A 81 6.07 31.18 -25.46
CA ASP A 81 7.42 31.09 -26.02
C ASP A 81 8.51 31.39 -24.96
N TRP A 82 8.13 32.05 -23.86
CA TRP A 82 8.99 32.26 -22.69
C TRP A 82 9.02 31.07 -21.74
N ALA A 83 8.07 30.13 -21.87
CA ALA A 83 7.98 28.95 -21.01
C ALA A 83 8.87 27.83 -21.56
N LYS A 84 9.94 27.51 -20.81
CA LYS A 84 10.76 26.32 -21.08
C LYS A 84 10.19 25.14 -20.30
N TRP A 85 9.71 24.14 -21.03
CA TRP A 85 9.26 22.88 -20.46
C TRP A 85 10.43 21.92 -20.36
N THR A 86 10.69 21.43 -19.14
CA THR A 86 11.74 20.44 -18.88
C THR A 86 11.10 19.24 -18.21
N GLU A 87 11.39 18.05 -18.72
CA GLU A 87 11.08 16.80 -18.02
C GLU A 87 12.17 16.55 -16.99
N VAL A 88 11.76 16.46 -15.73
CA VAL A 88 12.67 16.19 -14.61
C VAL A 88 12.25 14.87 -14.00
N THR A 89 13.18 13.93 -13.98
CA THR A 89 13.01 12.64 -13.32
C THR A 89 13.48 12.77 -11.88
N GLU A 90 12.54 12.68 -10.93
CA GLU A 90 12.82 12.82 -9.50
C GLU A 90 12.49 11.51 -8.77
N ILE A 91 13.30 11.20 -7.75
CA ILE A 91 13.05 10.08 -6.86
C ILE A 91 12.17 10.60 -5.73
N VAL A 92 10.90 10.20 -5.73
CA VAL A 92 9.91 10.65 -4.75
C VAL A 92 9.55 9.54 -3.76
N PRO A 93 9.24 9.86 -2.50
CA PRO A 93 8.72 8.90 -1.56
C PRO A 93 7.29 8.50 -1.95
N ALA A 94 7.07 7.22 -2.18
CA ALA A 94 5.77 6.61 -2.41
C ALA A 94 5.37 5.71 -1.23
N VAL A 95 4.07 5.52 -1.04
CA VAL A 95 3.54 4.57 -0.05
C VAL A 95 3.97 3.17 -0.44
N CYS A 96 4.42 2.38 0.54
CA CYS A 96 4.74 0.99 0.31
C CYS A 96 3.46 0.18 0.09
N GLU A 97 3.26 -0.32 -1.13
CA GLU A 97 2.07 -1.12 -1.52
C GLU A 97 1.94 -2.41 -0.71
N ALA A 98 3.07 -3.03 -0.33
CA ALA A 98 3.07 -4.30 0.41
C ALA A 98 2.52 -4.21 1.85
N CYS A 99 2.57 -3.03 2.47
CA CYS A 99 2.05 -2.81 3.83
C CYS A 99 1.06 -1.66 3.90
N ASP A 100 0.65 -1.13 2.75
CA ASP A 100 -0.23 0.03 2.62
C ASP A 100 0.18 1.22 3.51
N GLY A 101 1.50 1.47 3.59
CA GLY A 101 2.06 2.55 4.39
C GLY A 101 2.19 2.28 5.89
N LYS A 102 1.72 1.15 6.40
CA LYS A 102 1.71 0.82 7.84
C LYS A 102 3.09 0.46 8.39
N GLY A 103 4.01 0.03 7.52
CA GLY A 103 5.36 -0.41 7.92
C GLY A 103 5.40 -1.80 8.55
N THR A 104 4.25 -2.36 8.92
CA THR A 104 4.10 -3.72 9.43
C THR A 104 3.05 -4.49 8.62
N ILE A 105 3.19 -5.81 8.60
CA ILE A 105 2.26 -6.74 7.97
C ILE A 105 1.70 -7.61 9.09
N SER A 106 0.39 -7.56 9.30
CA SER A 106 -0.33 -8.50 10.16
C SER A 106 -0.62 -9.78 9.38
N ALA A 107 -0.45 -10.93 10.04
CA ALA A 107 -0.81 -12.24 9.48
C ALA A 107 -2.33 -12.39 9.32
#